data_AF-A0A8S4AWW4-F1
#
_entry.id   AF-A0A8S4AWW4-F1
#
_cell.length_a   1.000
_cell.length_b   1.000
_cell.length_c   1.000
_cell.angle_alpha   90.00
_cell.angle_beta   90.00
_cell.angle_gamma   90.00
#
_symmetry.space_group_name_H-M   'P 1'
#
loop_
_entity.id
_entity.type
_entity.pdbx_description
1 polymer ?
#
loop_
_entity_poly.entity_id
_entity_poly.type
_entity_poly.pdbx_seq_one_letter_code
_entity_poly.pdbx_strand_id
1 'polypeptide(L)'
;MAQVEERAGRGLLDMQEEKQRRDHELESLEQQLGRCTAKSQTADAEIQFLQRELESLRNSEHELEALQNQVDEDTTEVIPSAVYVAQVYYLITKIKWEYDTQPNILKGVHYGADLATPINIDTSARSRNDVSDQLWAFVSTEW
;
A
#
# COMPACT_ATOMS: atom_id res chain seq x y z
N MET A 1 76.45 53.51 13.51
CA MET A 1 76.06 52.19 12.94
C MET A 1 75.22 51.40 13.92
N ALA A 2 75.64 51.19 15.17
CA ALA A 2 74.91 50.40 16.19
C ALA A 2 73.41 50.76 16.38
N GLN A 3 73.03 52.05 16.43
CA GLN A 3 71.62 52.46 16.59
C GLN A 3 70.71 52.09 15.41
N VAL A 4 71.26 52.00 14.20
CA VAL A 4 70.49 51.64 13.00
C VAL A 4 70.25 50.13 12.97
N GLU A 5 71.25 49.34 13.38
CA GLU A 5 71.12 47.89 13.54
C GLU A 5 70.15 47.50 14.66
N GLU A 6 70.19 48.19 15.80
CA GLU A 6 69.26 47.92 16.91
C GLU A 6 67.80 48.18 16.51
N ARG A 7 67.55 49.26 15.77
CA ARG A 7 66.20 49.58 15.27
C ARG A 7 65.73 48.59 14.21
N ALA A 8 66.61 48.14 13.32
CA ALA A 8 66.31 47.10 12.35
C ALA A 8 66.04 45.75 13.04
N GLY A 9 66.81 45.40 14.07
CA GLY A 9 66.61 44.18 14.87
C GLY A 9 65.27 44.16 15.61
N ARG A 10 64.86 45.29 16.20
CA ARG A 10 63.52 45.43 16.80
C ARG A 10 62.39 45.27 15.78
N GLY A 11 62.49 45.93 14.63
CA GLY A 11 61.46 45.80 13.59
C GLY A 11 61.31 44.38 13.05
N LEU A 12 62.41 43.61 12.96
CA LEU A 12 62.38 42.20 12.58
C LEU A 12 61.72 41.31 13.65
N LEU A 13 61.96 41.60 14.93
CA LEU A 13 61.33 40.91 16.05
C LEU A 13 59.81 41.14 16.08
N ASP A 14 59.37 42.40 15.98
CA ASP A 14 57.95 42.74 15.97
C ASP A 14 57.22 42.07 14.78
N MET A 15 57.85 42.07 13.61
CA MET A 15 57.32 41.43 12.41
C MET A 15 57.27 39.89 12.54
N GLN A 16 58.23 39.29 13.24
CA GLN A 16 58.24 37.85 13.51
C GLN A 16 57.15 37.45 14.53
N GLU A 17 56.94 38.25 15.57
CA GLU A 17 55.85 38.05 16.54
C GLU A 17 54.48 38.18 15.88
N GLU A 18 54.31 39.19 15.01
CA GLU A 18 53.06 39.38 14.29
C GLU A 18 52.78 38.23 13.31
N LYS A 19 53.81 37.75 12.59
CA LYS A 19 53.71 36.56 11.75
C LYS A 19 53.28 35.34 12.56
N GLN A 20 53.91 35.06 13.70
CA GLN A 20 53.55 33.93 14.55
C GLN A 20 52.11 34.01 15.06
N ARG A 21 51.62 35.22 15.38
CA ARG A 21 50.23 35.46 15.77
C ARG A 21 49.26 35.14 14.63
N ARG A 22 49.59 35.59 13.41
CA ARG A 22 48.75 35.32 12.22
C ARG A 22 48.73 33.84 11.86
N ASP A 23 49.87 33.16 11.99
CA ASP A 23 49.97 31.72 11.70
C ASP A 23 49.07 30.91 12.68
N HIS A 24 49.06 31.26 13.97
CA HIS A 24 48.15 30.64 14.94
C HIS A 24 46.67 30.94 14.66
N GLU A 25 46.35 32.16 14.23
CA GLU A 25 44.99 32.55 13.87
C GLU A 25 44.50 31.78 12.63
N LEU A 26 45.38 31.60 11.64
CA LEU A 26 45.13 30.78 10.45
C LEU A 26 44.86 29.32 10.83
N GLU A 27 45.72 28.69 11.63
CA GLU A 27 45.51 27.30 12.06
C GLU A 27 44.18 27.12 12.81
N SER A 28 43.82 28.08 13.67
CA SER A 28 42.54 28.06 14.38
C SER A 28 41.34 28.15 13.42
N LEU A 29 41.41 29.05 12.44
CA LEU A 29 40.36 29.22 11.44
C LEU A 29 40.24 27.98 10.54
N GLU A 30 41.34 27.37 10.14
CA GLU A 30 41.36 26.14 9.35
C GLU A 30 40.72 24.97 10.11
N GLN A 31 41.01 24.83 11.41
CA GLN A 31 40.35 23.82 12.25
C GLN A 31 38.85 24.06 12.39
N GLN A 32 38.43 25.32 12.55
CA GLN A 32 37.01 25.67 12.62
C GLN A 32 36.29 25.39 11.31
N LEU A 33 36.92 25.74 10.17
CA LEU A 33 36.40 25.44 8.85
C LEU A 33 36.24 23.93 8.66
N GLY A 34 37.27 23.14 8.97
CA GLY A 34 37.21 21.68 8.88
C GLY A 34 36.09 21.07 9.73
N ARG A 35 35.89 21.58 10.96
CA ARG A 35 34.76 21.18 11.81
C ARG A 35 33.39 21.55 11.21
N CYS A 36 33.28 22.74 10.64
CA CYS A 36 32.04 23.20 10.01
C CYS A 36 31.70 22.36 8.77
N THR A 37 32.70 22.09 7.93
CA THR A 37 32.55 21.24 6.74
C THR A 37 32.13 19.82 7.12
N ALA A 38 32.75 19.21 8.14
CA ALA A 38 32.36 17.89 8.60
C ALA A 38 30.91 17.86 9.09
N LYS A 39 30.47 18.86 9.85
CA LYS A 39 29.06 18.98 10.28
C LYS A 39 28.10 19.13 9.10
N SER A 40 28.46 19.93 8.10
CA SER A 40 27.66 20.09 6.89
C SER A 40 27.50 18.76 6.15
N GLN A 41 28.59 18.01 5.98
CA GLN A 41 28.56 16.71 5.31
C GLN A 41 27.69 15.70 6.05
N THR A 42 27.75 15.66 7.38
CA THR A 42 26.87 14.80 8.18
C THR A 42 25.41 15.18 8.01
N ALA A 43 25.09 16.48 8.09
CA ALA A 43 23.72 16.96 7.92
C ALA A 43 23.18 16.67 6.50
N ASP A 44 24.00 16.85 5.47
CA ASP A 44 23.63 16.53 4.09
C ASP A 44 23.32 15.04 3.91
N ALA A 45 24.11 14.17 4.55
CA ALA A 45 23.87 12.72 4.54
C ALA A 45 22.56 12.35 5.26
N GLU A 46 22.28 12.98 6.41
CA GLU A 46 21.03 12.78 7.14
C GLU A 46 19.82 13.24 6.33
N ILE A 47 19.90 14.40 5.67
CA ILE A 47 18.83 14.91 4.80
C ILE A 47 18.56 13.93 3.66
N GLN A 48 19.60 13.43 2.99
CA GLN A 48 19.43 12.45 1.91
C GLN A 48 18.82 11.14 2.40
N PHE A 49 19.20 10.70 3.61
CA PHE A 49 18.61 9.51 4.22
C PHE A 49 17.11 9.72 4.48
N LEU A 50 16.75 10.81 5.15
CA LEU A 50 15.36 11.13 5.48
C LEU A 50 14.49 11.32 4.23
N GLN A 51 15.04 11.91 3.16
CA GLN A 51 14.33 12.05 1.89
C GLN A 51 13.98 10.69 1.27
N ARG A 52 14.90 9.71 1.34
CA ARG A 52 14.63 8.36 0.85
C ARG A 52 13.60 7.63 1.69
N GLU A 53 13.68 7.76 3.02
CA GLU A 53 12.66 7.18 3.91
C GLU A 53 11.28 7.77 3.64
N LEU A 54 11.19 9.09 3.48
CA LEU A 54 9.93 9.77 3.19
C LEU A 54 9.32 9.29 1.86
N GLU A 55 10.15 9.13 0.83
CA GLU A 55 9.68 8.59 -0.45
C GLU A 55 9.24 7.13 -0.33
N SER A 56 9.97 6.32 0.43
CA SER A 56 9.56 4.94 0.71
C SER A 56 8.23 4.87 1.45
N LEU A 57 8.00 5.77 2.41
CA LEU A 57 6.74 5.84 3.15
C LEU A 57 5.58 6.27 2.26
N ARG A 58 5.78 7.24 1.37
CA ARG A 58 4.77 7.64 0.38
C ARG A 58 4.38 6.52 -0.57
N ASN A 59 5.35 5.73 -1.02
CA ASN A 59 5.07 4.57 -1.88
C ASN A 59 4.23 3.54 -1.13
N SER A 60 4.60 3.22 0.12
CA SER A 60 3.81 2.31 0.96
C SER A 60 2.40 2.84 1.25
N GLU A 61 2.25 4.14 1.49
CA GLU A 61 0.94 4.77 1.68
C GLU A 61 0.06 4.62 0.44
N HIS A 62 0.62 4.84 -0.76
CA HIS A 62 -0.11 4.67 -2.01
C HIS A 62 -0.50 3.21 -2.28
N GLU A 63 0.39 2.25 -1.99
CA GLU A 63 0.08 0.82 -2.08
C GLU A 63 -1.06 0.42 -1.13
N LEU A 64 -1.05 0.94 0.11
CA LEU A 64 -2.10 0.70 1.08
C LEU A 64 -3.45 1.32 0.65
N GLU A 65 -3.44 2.52 0.09
CA GLU A 65 -4.65 3.18 -0.43
C GLU A 65 -5.25 2.39 -1.60
N ALA A 66 -4.41 1.90 -2.52
CA ALA A 66 -4.85 1.03 -3.61
C ALA A 66 -5.48 -0.27 -3.11
N LEU A 67 -4.86 -0.91 -2.10
CA LEU A 67 -5.39 -2.12 -1.49
C LEU A 67 -6.72 -1.87 -0.78
N GLN A 68 -6.84 -0.73 -0.08
CA GLN A 68 -8.08 -0.34 0.59
C GLN A 68 -9.22 -0.15 -0.43
N ASN A 69 -8.96 0.56 -1.52
CA ASN A 69 -9.95 0.75 -2.59
C ASN A 69 -10.41 -0.59 -3.20
N GLN A 70 -9.48 -1.54 -3.41
CA GLN A 70 -9.82 -2.86 -3.92
C GLN A 70 -10.71 -3.65 -2.94
N VAL A 71 -10.38 -3.63 -1.65
CA VAL A 71 -11.19 -4.28 -0.60
C VAL A 71 -12.58 -3.65 -0.51
N ASP A 72 -12.66 -2.33 -0.63
CA ASP A 72 -13.94 -1.61 -0.62
C ASP A 72 -14.80 -1.98 -1.83
N GLU A 73 -14.23 -2.05 -3.05
CA GLU A 73 -14.97 -2.52 -4.25
C GLU A 73 -15.52 -3.95 -4.05
N ASP A 74 -14.67 -4.87 -3.60
CA ASP A 74 -15.05 -6.27 -3.39
C ASP A 74 -16.13 -6.42 -2.29
N THR A 75 -16.01 -5.67 -1.19
CA THR A 75 -16.84 -5.85 0.01
C THR A 75 -18.10 -5.01 0.00
N THR A 76 -18.10 -3.83 -0.63
CA THR A 76 -19.22 -2.89 -0.60
C THR A 76 -20.07 -2.88 -1.88
N GLU A 77 -19.52 -3.33 -3.01
CA GLU A 77 -20.27 -3.38 -4.28
C GLU A 77 -20.53 -4.84 -4.72
N VAL A 78 -19.50 -5.69 -4.75
CA VAL A 78 -19.59 -7.04 -5.33
C VAL A 78 -20.28 -8.04 -4.39
N ILE A 79 -19.87 -8.12 -3.12
CA ILE A 79 -20.48 -9.08 -2.17
C ILE A 79 -21.98 -8.78 -1.94
N PRO A 80 -22.41 -7.52 -1.69
CA PRO A 80 -23.83 -7.21 -1.49
C PRO A 80 -24.66 -7.49 -2.75
N SER A 81 -24.13 -7.22 -3.93
CA SER A 81 -24.83 -7.50 -5.19
C SER A 81 -24.98 -9.01 -5.45
N ALA A 82 -23.95 -9.82 -5.20
CA ALA A 82 -24.03 -11.27 -5.32
C ALA A 82 -25.03 -11.88 -4.33
N VAL A 83 -25.02 -11.40 -3.08
CA VAL A 83 -26.00 -11.81 -2.05
C VAL A 83 -27.42 -11.43 -2.48
N TYR A 84 -27.61 -10.21 -2.98
CA TYR A 84 -28.90 -9.76 -3.48
C TYR A 84 -29.40 -10.61 -4.65
N VAL A 85 -28.54 -10.89 -5.65
CA VAL A 85 -28.91 -11.75 -6.79
C VAL A 85 -29.30 -13.16 -6.32
N ALA A 86 -28.52 -13.76 -5.42
CA ALA A 86 -28.86 -15.07 -4.85
C ALA A 86 -30.20 -15.05 -4.09
N GLN A 87 -30.46 -13.98 -3.33
CA GLN A 87 -31.74 -13.77 -2.65
C GLN A 87 -32.90 -13.61 -3.62
N VAL A 88 -32.74 -12.85 -4.71
CA VAL A 88 -33.78 -12.67 -5.73
C VAL A 88 -34.10 -14.01 -6.42
N TYR A 89 -33.09 -14.79 -6.80
CA TYR A 89 -33.32 -16.12 -7.35
C TYR A 89 -34.08 -17.03 -6.39
N TYR A 90 -33.73 -17.00 -5.09
CA TYR A 90 -34.48 -17.75 -4.08
C TYR A 90 -35.91 -17.20 -3.90
N LEU A 91 -36.10 -15.88 -3.92
CA LEU A 91 -37.43 -15.28 -3.75
C LEU A 91 -38.38 -15.68 -4.87
N ILE A 92 -37.89 -15.72 -6.11
CA ILE A 92 -38.66 -16.09 -7.29
C ILE A 92 -38.90 -17.60 -7.32
N THR A 93 -37.83 -18.39 -7.20
CA THR A 93 -37.93 -19.84 -7.45
C THR A 93 -38.31 -20.64 -6.22
N LYS A 94 -38.05 -20.12 -5.01
CA LYS A 94 -38.15 -20.84 -3.74
C LYS A 94 -37.33 -22.14 -3.67
N ILE A 95 -36.30 -22.29 -4.51
CA ILE A 95 -35.43 -23.47 -4.52
C ILE A 95 -34.18 -23.22 -3.68
N LYS A 96 -33.84 -24.16 -2.79
CA LYS A 96 -32.52 -24.24 -2.14
C LYS A 96 -31.71 -25.39 -2.72
N TRP A 97 -30.50 -25.11 -3.16
CA TRP A 97 -29.60 -26.10 -3.75
C TRP A 97 -28.68 -26.75 -2.70
N GLU A 98 -28.36 -28.02 -2.93
CA GLU A 98 -27.35 -28.79 -2.20
C GLU A 98 -26.05 -28.80 -3.02
N TYR A 99 -25.00 -28.18 -2.49
CA TYR A 99 -23.76 -27.95 -3.23
C TYR A 99 -22.75 -29.10 -3.11
N ASP A 100 -22.92 -29.99 -2.14
CA ASP A 100 -22.03 -31.15 -1.92
C ASP A 100 -22.51 -32.36 -2.74
N THR A 101 -22.52 -32.21 -4.07
CA THR A 101 -23.00 -33.23 -5.01
C THR A 101 -22.12 -33.34 -6.26
N GLN A 102 -22.34 -34.36 -7.08
CA GLN A 102 -21.59 -34.54 -8.34
C GLN A 102 -21.92 -33.40 -9.34
N PRO A 103 -20.97 -32.92 -10.16
CA PRO A 103 -21.17 -31.77 -11.04
C PRO A 103 -22.35 -31.88 -12.02
N ASN A 104 -22.71 -33.11 -12.40
CA ASN A 104 -23.83 -33.38 -13.31
C ASN A 104 -25.17 -33.54 -12.58
N ILE A 105 -25.20 -33.54 -11.25
CA ILE A 105 -26.41 -33.74 -10.46
C ILE A 105 -26.87 -32.40 -9.88
N LEU A 106 -28.04 -31.94 -10.30
CA LEU A 106 -28.72 -30.81 -9.67
C LEU A 106 -29.63 -31.32 -8.57
N LYS A 107 -29.24 -31.10 -7.31
CA LYS A 107 -29.97 -31.55 -6.13
C LYS A 107 -30.38 -30.40 -5.25
N GLY A 108 -31.61 -30.40 -4.77
CA GLY A 108 -32.15 -29.32 -3.95
C GLY A 108 -33.55 -29.59 -3.43
N VAL A 109 -34.18 -28.56 -2.88
CA VAL A 109 -35.57 -28.62 -2.38
C VAL A 109 -36.30 -27.34 -2.77
N HIS A 110 -37.49 -27.50 -3.34
CA HIS A 110 -38.42 -26.42 -3.63
C HIS A 110 -39.38 -26.18 -2.45
N TYR A 111 -39.52 -24.93 -2.01
CA TYR A 111 -40.36 -24.50 -0.89
C TYR A 111 -41.50 -23.57 -1.36
N GLY A 112 -42.39 -24.10 -2.21
CA GLY A 112 -43.60 -23.40 -2.64
C GLY A 112 -44.64 -23.23 -1.52
N ALA A 113 -45.86 -22.82 -1.87
CA ALA A 113 -46.98 -22.71 -0.93
C ALA A 113 -47.43 -24.07 -0.35
N ASP A 114 -47.13 -25.16 -1.07
CA ASP A 114 -47.43 -26.54 -0.69
C ASP A 114 -46.26 -27.22 0.04
N LEU A 115 -46.31 -28.55 0.13
CA LEU A 115 -45.26 -29.37 0.74
C LEU A 115 -43.92 -29.21 0.01
N ALA A 116 -42.83 -29.13 0.79
CA ALA A 116 -41.48 -29.07 0.26
C ALA A 116 -41.19 -30.26 -0.67
N THR A 117 -40.78 -29.96 -1.90
CA THR A 117 -40.61 -30.96 -2.96
C THR A 117 -39.12 -31.15 -3.27
N PRO A 118 -38.57 -32.37 -3.16
CA PRO A 118 -37.16 -32.62 -3.45
C PRO A 118 -36.89 -32.54 -4.96
N ILE A 119 -35.74 -31.99 -5.32
CA ILE A 119 -35.20 -31.92 -6.67
C ILE A 119 -33.94 -32.79 -6.71
N ASN A 120 -33.87 -33.69 -7.69
CA ASN A 120 -32.69 -34.47 -7.99
C ASN A 120 -32.70 -34.80 -9.49
N ILE A 121 -31.90 -34.06 -10.26
CA ILE A 121 -31.87 -34.13 -11.72
C ILE A 121 -30.46 -34.47 -12.18
N ASP A 122 -30.32 -35.57 -12.92
CA ASP A 122 -29.09 -35.86 -13.67
C ASP A 122 -29.11 -35.11 -15.01
N THR A 123 -28.12 -34.26 -15.20
CA THR A 123 -27.95 -33.39 -16.37
C THR A 123 -27.08 -34.01 -17.46
N SER A 124 -26.45 -35.16 -17.22
CA SER A 124 -25.50 -35.80 -18.17
C SER A 124 -26.10 -36.11 -19.54
N ALA A 125 -27.40 -36.43 -19.60
CA ALA A 125 -28.09 -36.83 -20.84
C ALA A 125 -29.22 -35.88 -21.25
N ARG A 126 -29.31 -34.69 -20.64
CA ARG A 126 -30.45 -33.77 -20.82
C ARG A 126 -30.01 -32.44 -21.41
N SER A 127 -30.87 -31.81 -22.21
CA SER A 127 -30.59 -30.48 -22.72
C SER A 127 -30.80 -29.42 -21.63
N ARG A 128 -30.09 -28.29 -21.72
CA ARG A 128 -30.23 -27.17 -20.78
C ARG A 128 -31.63 -26.56 -20.78
N ASN A 129 -32.34 -26.63 -21.90
CA ASN A 129 -33.70 -26.11 -22.02
C ASN A 129 -34.67 -27.02 -21.26
N ASP A 130 -34.59 -28.34 -21.46
CA ASP A 130 -35.48 -29.28 -20.77
C ASP A 130 -35.33 -29.23 -19.25
N VAL A 131 -34.10 -29.01 -18.77
CA VAL A 131 -33.82 -28.85 -17.33
C VAL A 131 -34.40 -27.52 -16.84
N SER A 132 -34.19 -26.43 -17.58
CA SER A 132 -34.75 -25.11 -17.22
C SER A 132 -36.28 -25.12 -17.17
N ASP A 133 -36.94 -25.70 -18.17
CA ASP A 133 -38.40 -25.80 -18.26
C ASP A 133 -38.96 -26.60 -17.08
N GLN A 134 -38.30 -27.69 -16.71
CA GLN A 134 -38.70 -28.46 -15.52
C GLN A 134 -38.54 -27.67 -14.23
N LEU A 135 -37.49 -26.87 -14.09
CA LEU A 135 -37.28 -26.04 -12.90
C LEU A 135 -38.32 -24.92 -12.80
N TRP A 136 -38.66 -24.28 -13.91
CA TRP A 136 -39.69 -23.26 -13.96
C TRP A 136 -41.10 -23.80 -13.70
N ALA A 137 -41.36 -25.07 -14.01
CA ALA A 137 -42.63 -25.72 -13.69
C ALA A 137 -42.94 -25.81 -12.18
N PHE A 138 -41.94 -25.65 -11.31
CA PHE A 138 -42.17 -25.56 -9.86
C PHE A 138 -42.71 -24.20 -9.41
N VAL A 139 -42.47 -23.15 -10.20
CA VAL A 139 -42.82 -21.78 -9.83
C VAL A 139 -44.29 -21.52 -10.18
N SER A 140 -45.09 -21.17 -9.19
CA SER A 140 -46.50 -20.82 -9.41
C SER A 140 -46.62 -19.57 -10.29
N THR A 141 -47.55 -19.62 -11.24
CA THR A 141 -47.90 -18.50 -12.11
C THR A 141 -49.22 -17.83 -11.71
N GLU A 142 -49.78 -18.20 -10.55
CA GLU A 142 -50.96 -17.57 -9.98
C GLU A 142 -50.59 -16.23 -9.33
N TRP A 143 -51.46 -15.21 -9.49
CA TRP A 143 -51.25 -13.81 -9.06
C TRP A 143 -52.29 -13.36 -8.04
#